data_AF-A0A1V5HK85-F1
#
_entry.id   AF-A0A1V5HK85-F1
#
_cell.length_a   1.000
_cell.length_b   1.000
_cell.length_c   1.000
_cell.angle_alpha   90.00
_cell.angle_beta   90.00
_cell.angle_gamma   90.00
#
_symmetry.space_group_name_H-M   'P 1'
#
loop_
_entity.id
_entity.type
_entity.pdbx_description
1 polymer ?
#
loop_
_entity_poly.entity_id
_entity_poly.type
_entity_poly.pdbx_seq_one_letter_code
_entity_poly.pdbx_strand_id
1 'polypeptide(L)'
;MYELAGPPGKVVEDTGLKGLTIGGAQVSHHHANFIVNRDGATARDVLSLIGEVRRRVHARIGAWLACEVRYVAPDGAVAPASEACGEL
;
A
#
# COMPACT_ATOMS: atom_id res chain seq x y z
N MET A 1 -9.98 8.58 -9.49
CA MET A 1 -10.38 7.49 -8.57
C MET A 1 -11.67 7.80 -7.83
N TYR A 2 -11.77 8.94 -7.14
CA TYR A 2 -12.95 9.27 -6.31
C TYR A 2 -14.28 9.13 -7.06
N GLU A 3 -14.37 9.65 -8.28
CA GLU A 3 -15.58 9.54 -9.12
C GLU A 3 -15.81 8.12 -9.70
N LEU A 4 -14.75 7.31 -9.79
CA LEU A 4 -14.80 5.96 -10.39
C LEU A 4 -15.13 4.87 -9.36
N ALA A 5 -14.57 4.96 -8.16
CA ALA A 5 -14.59 3.89 -7.17
C ALA A 5 -14.75 4.37 -5.72
N GLY A 6 -14.85 5.69 -5.48
CA GLY A 6 -14.95 6.27 -4.14
C GLY A 6 -13.59 6.51 -3.46
N PRO A 7 -13.58 6.79 -2.15
CA PRO A 7 -12.35 7.11 -1.42
C PRO A 7 -11.41 5.89 -1.32
N PRO A 8 -10.07 6.10 -1.31
CA PRO A 8 -9.08 5.02 -1.30
C PRO A 8 -9.31 3.93 -0.25
N GLY A 9 -9.66 4.31 0.97
CA GLY A 9 -9.89 3.35 2.05
C GLY A 9 -11.08 2.44 1.81
N LYS A 10 -12.12 2.97 1.19
CA LYS A 10 -13.27 2.17 0.76
C LYS A 10 -12.88 1.21 -0.36
N VAL A 11 -12.10 1.67 -1.33
CA VAL A 11 -11.62 0.80 -2.43
C VAL A 11 -10.78 -0.36 -1.91
N VAL A 12 -9.84 -0.11 -0.99
CA VAL A 12 -8.99 -1.15 -0.40
C VAL A 12 -9.82 -2.10 0.47
N GLU A 13 -10.78 -1.58 1.23
CA GLU A 13 -11.71 -2.38 2.05
C GLU A 13 -12.60 -3.28 1.18
N ASP A 14 -13.21 -2.73 0.12
CA ASP A 14 -14.07 -3.47 -0.81
C ASP A 14 -13.28 -4.52 -1.63
N THR A 15 -11.95 -4.44 -1.65
CA THR A 15 -11.04 -5.45 -2.24
C THR A 15 -10.68 -6.57 -1.25
N GLY A 16 -11.15 -6.50 0.00
CA GLY A 16 -10.94 -7.54 1.01
C GLY A 16 -9.50 -7.63 1.53
N LEU A 17 -8.76 -6.52 1.51
CA LEU A 17 -7.32 -6.52 1.80
C LEU A 17 -6.97 -6.29 3.29
N LYS A 18 -7.96 -6.05 4.15
CA LYS A 18 -7.75 -5.96 5.60
C LYS A 18 -7.10 -7.25 6.12
N GLY A 19 -6.02 -7.12 6.88
CA GLY A 19 -5.23 -8.25 7.39
C GLY A 19 -4.19 -8.81 6.42
N LEU A 20 -4.14 -8.36 5.16
CA LEU A 20 -3.08 -8.74 4.24
C LEU A 20 -1.72 -8.38 4.85
N THR A 21 -0.82 -9.36 4.89
CA THR A 21 0.45 -9.26 5.60
C THR A 21 1.59 -9.70 4.68
N ILE A 22 2.68 -8.93 4.67
CA ILE A 22 3.96 -9.29 4.03
C ILE A 22 5.06 -8.96 5.03
N GLY A 23 5.89 -9.94 5.39
CA GLY A 23 6.89 -9.80 6.45
C GLY A 23 6.25 -9.30 7.75
N GLY A 24 6.82 -8.26 8.36
CA GLY A 24 6.24 -7.63 9.56
C GLY A 24 5.13 -6.60 9.29
N ALA A 25 4.87 -6.23 8.04
CA ALA A 25 3.88 -5.21 7.67
C ALA A 25 2.51 -5.81 7.39
N GLN A 26 1.44 -5.15 7.85
CA GLN A 26 0.06 -5.60 7.63
C GLN A 26 -0.89 -4.44 7.32
N VAL A 27 -1.88 -4.65 6.44
CA VAL A 27 -3.04 -3.76 6.31
C VAL A 27 -3.93 -3.89 7.55
N SER A 28 -4.13 -2.80 8.28
CA SER A 28 -4.89 -2.79 9.53
C SER A 28 -6.29 -3.40 9.38
N HIS A 29 -6.67 -4.23 10.34
CA HIS A 29 -8.04 -4.75 10.44
C HIS A 29 -9.07 -3.65 10.73
N HIS A 30 -8.65 -2.56 11.39
CA HIS A 30 -9.55 -1.48 11.79
C HIS A 30 -9.82 -0.51 10.63
N HIS A 31 -8.79 -0.14 9.88
CA HIS A 31 -8.93 0.84 8.81
C HIS A 31 -7.96 0.53 7.65
N ALA A 32 -8.52 0.27 6.47
CA ALA A 32 -7.78 -0.24 5.31
C ALA A 32 -6.72 0.72 4.71
N ASN A 33 -6.68 1.98 5.16
CA ASN A 33 -5.65 2.96 4.76
C ASN A 33 -4.37 2.85 5.60
N PHE A 34 -4.42 2.14 6.73
CA PHE A 34 -3.28 2.04 7.62
C PHE A 34 -2.52 0.75 7.36
N ILE A 35 -1.21 0.90 7.20
CA ILE A 35 -0.26 -0.19 7.32
C ILE A 35 0.30 -0.15 8.74
N VAL A 36 0.20 -1.27 9.45
CA VAL A 36 0.73 -1.42 10.80
C VAL A 36 1.99 -2.27 10.77
N ASN A 37 2.99 -1.85 11.55
CA ASN A 37 4.12 -2.71 11.90
C ASN A 37 3.65 -3.65 13.01
N ARG A 38 3.50 -4.95 12.71
CA ARG A 38 3.05 -5.93 13.69
C ARG A 38 4.14 -6.34 14.65
N ASP A 39 5.36 -6.42 14.15
CA ASP A 39 6.61 -6.58 14.88
C ASP A 39 7.73 -6.66 13.83
N GLY A 40 8.82 -5.93 14.02
CA GLY A 40 10.00 -6.00 13.15
C GLY A 40 9.79 -5.69 11.66
N ALA A 41 8.70 -5.00 11.26
CA ALA A 41 8.47 -4.66 9.85
C ALA A 41 9.60 -3.82 9.29
N THR A 42 10.16 -4.27 8.16
CA THR A 42 11.18 -3.52 7.43
C THR A 42 10.54 -2.55 6.45
N ALA A 43 11.31 -1.54 5.99
CA ALA A 43 10.86 -0.68 4.90
C ALA A 43 10.52 -1.48 3.63
N ARG A 44 11.25 -2.57 3.37
CA ARG A 44 10.98 -3.51 2.26
C ARG A 44 9.63 -4.19 2.41
N ASP A 45 9.26 -4.62 3.62
CA ASP A 45 7.96 -5.24 3.90
C ASP A 45 6.81 -4.27 3.59
N VAL A 46 6.95 -3.02 4.06
CA VAL A 46 5.95 -1.97 3.84
C VAL A 46 5.82 -1.67 2.35
N LEU A 47 6.92 -1.48 1.62
CA LEU A 47 6.89 -1.21 0.19
C LEU A 47 6.32 -2.40 -0.60
N SER A 48 6.68 -3.63 -0.24
CA SER A 48 6.12 -4.84 -0.87
C SER A 48 4.61 -4.94 -0.64
N LEU A 49 4.15 -4.63 0.57
CA LEU A 49 2.73 -4.61 0.90
C LEU A 49 1.98 -3.53 0.10
N ILE A 50 2.54 -2.33 -0.03
CA ILE A 50 1.99 -1.26 -0.87
C ILE A 50 1.87 -1.74 -2.33
N GLY A 51 2.92 -2.36 -2.86
CA GLY A 51 2.93 -2.92 -4.21
C GLY A 51 1.79 -3.93 -4.44
N GLU A 52 1.63 -4.88 -3.52
CA GLU A 52 0.59 -5.91 -3.64
C GLU A 52 -0.82 -5.35 -3.50
N VAL A 53 -1.04 -4.40 -2.56
CA VAL A 53 -2.32 -3.69 -2.44
C VAL A 53 -2.66 -2.98 -3.75
N ARG A 54 -1.71 -2.21 -4.29
CA ARG A 54 -1.92 -1.45 -5.54
C ARG A 54 -2.21 -2.37 -6.72
N ARG A 55 -1.50 -3.50 -6.83
CA ARG A 55 -1.71 -4.50 -7.89
C ARG A 55 -3.11 -5.11 -7.82
N ARG A 56 -3.58 -5.49 -6.62
CA ARG A 56 -4.92 -6.07 -6.44
C ARG A 56 -6.04 -5.07 -6.67
N VAL A 57 -5.87 -3.83 -6.19
CA VAL A 57 -6.81 -2.74 -6.48
C VAL A 57 -6.88 -2.48 -7.99
N HIS A 58 -5.73 -2.37 -8.66
CA HIS A 58 -5.69 -2.20 -10.13
C HIS A 58 -6.40 -3.35 -10.85
N ALA A 59 -6.16 -4.61 -10.47
CA ALA A 59 -6.84 -5.76 -11.06
C ALA A 59 -8.37 -5.72 -10.85
N ARG A 60 -8.84 -5.09 -9.76
CA ARG A 60 -10.26 -4.98 -9.42
C ARG A 60 -10.98 -3.84 -10.13
N ILE A 61 -10.34 -2.67 -10.25
CA ILE A 61 -11.00 -1.44 -10.72
C ILE A 61 -10.37 -0.82 -11.99
N GLY A 62 -9.30 -1.41 -12.51
CA GLY A 62 -8.59 -0.92 -13.71
C GLY A 62 -7.83 0.39 -13.51
N ALA A 63 -7.63 0.83 -12.27
CA ALA A 63 -6.94 2.09 -11.95
C ALA A 63 -5.87 1.89 -10.88
N TRP A 64 -4.73 2.54 -11.07
CA TRP A 64 -3.62 2.51 -10.11
C TRP A 64 -3.89 3.45 -8.93
N LEU A 65 -3.77 2.91 -7.71
CA LEU A 65 -3.82 3.70 -6.49
C LEU A 65 -2.50 4.44 -6.29
N ALA A 66 -2.55 5.77 -6.23
CA ALA A 66 -1.40 6.58 -5.82
C ALA A 66 -1.21 6.50 -4.30
N CYS A 67 0.03 6.60 -3.83
CA CYS A 67 0.34 6.59 -2.40
C CYS A 67 0.83 7.98 -1.97
N GLU A 68 0.27 8.51 -0.89
CA GLU A 68 0.69 9.81 -0.31
C GLU A 68 2.02 9.71 0.43
N VAL A 69 2.36 8.51 0.92
CA VAL A 69 3.61 8.24 1.64
C VAL A 69 4.79 8.37 0.69
N ARG A 70 5.88 8.96 1.19
CA ARG A 70 7.16 9.03 0.50
C ARG A 70 8.16 8.06 1.12
N TYR A 71 8.95 7.40 0.27
CA TYR A 71 10.08 6.59 0.66
C TYR A 71 11.36 7.43 0.61
N VAL A 72 12.18 7.30 1.65
CA VAL A 72 13.53 7.88 1.72
C VAL A 72 14.52 6.72 1.61
N ALA A 73 15.27 6.69 0.52
CA ALA A 73 16.29 5.67 0.24
C ALA A 73 17.55 5.90 1.11
N PRO A 74 18.43 4.89 1.26
CA PRO A 74 19.64 5.00 2.08
C PRO A 74 20.61 6.11 1.64
N ASP A 75 20.57 6.50 0.37
CA ASP A 75 21.36 7.59 -0.21
C ASP A 75 20.69 8.97 -0.04
N GLY A 76 19.52 9.02 0.60
CA GLY A 76 18.74 10.23 0.84
C GLY A 76 17.77 10.60 -0.29
N ALA A 77 17.70 9.82 -1.38
CA ALA A 77 16.73 10.07 -2.44
C ALA A 77 15.29 9.89 -1.93
N VAL A 78 14.37 10.76 -2.36
CA VAL A 78 12.98 10.75 -1.89
C VAL A 78 11.99 10.59 -3.05
N ALA A 79 11.30 9.45 -3.09
CA ALA A 79 10.30 9.14 -4.11
C ALA A 79 8.94 8.83 -3.49
N PRO A 80 7.81 8.99 -4.22
CA PRO A 80 6.54 8.42 -3.81
C PRO A 80 6.67 6.91 -3.57
N ALA A 81 6.05 6.39 -2.51
CA ALA A 81 6.09 4.96 -2.22
C ALA A 81 5.45 4.12 -3.34
N SER A 82 4.54 4.71 -4.11
CA SER A 82 3.97 4.11 -5.33
C SER A 82 4.97 3.93 -6.48
N GLU A 83 6.10 4.62 -6.47
CA GLU A 83 7.16 4.43 -7.45
C GLU A 83 8.20 3.47 -6.88
N ALA A 84 8.60 3.70 -5.62
CA ALA A 84 9.59 2.87 -4.92
C ALA A 84 9.17 1.41 -4.72
N CYS A 85 7.86 1.10 -4.67
CA CYS A 85 7.40 -0.29 -4.52
C CYS A 85 7.54 -1.14 -5.79
N GLY A 86 7.80 -0.54 -6.96
CA GLY A 86 7.97 -1.25 -8.23
C GLY A 86 9.41 -1.67 -8.55
N GLU A 87 10.39 -1.15 -7.80
CA GLU A 87 11.82 -1.33 -8.05
C GLU A 87 12.50 -2.33 -7.08
N LEU A 88 11.73 -3.01 -6.21
CA LEU A 88 12.21 -3.92 -5.14
C LEU A 88 11.93 -5.40 -5.39
#